data_AF-A0A318EIU0-F1
#
_entry.id   AF-A0A318EIU0-F1
#
_cell.length_a   1.000
_cell.length_b   1.000
_cell.length_c   1.000
_cell.angle_alpha   90.00
_cell.angle_beta   90.00
_cell.angle_gamma   90.00
#
_symmetry.space_group_name_H-M   'P 1'
#
loop_
_entity.id
_entity.type
_entity.pdbx_description
1 polymer ?
#
loop_
_entity_poly.entity_id
_entity_poly.type
_entity_poly.pdbx_seq_one_letter_code
_entity_poly.pdbx_strand_id
1 'polypeptide(L)'
;MNFKEYFKFESEVIPINLITQLTEKELDDLYSSNDETLQFNVFFILLNEYHYLKKEKAKEELAHVCYLLSYYLFIPLTPPHSEELALAYAEEALNYSENSKYAEWIEEVKRGN
;
A
#
# COMPACT_ATOMS: atom_id res chain seq x y z
N MET A 1 10.22 -12.16 7.63
CA MET A 1 10.63 -10.80 8.03
C MET A 1 9.62 -10.29 9.04
N ASN A 2 9.99 -9.41 9.98
CA ASN A 2 8.98 -8.72 10.82
C ASN A 2 8.79 -7.29 10.30
N PHE A 3 7.83 -7.10 9.38
CA PHE A 3 7.57 -5.76 8.83
C PHE A 3 7.03 -4.78 9.86
N LYS A 4 6.46 -5.24 10.98
CA LYS A 4 5.89 -4.37 12.02
C LYS A 4 6.88 -3.34 12.56
N GLU A 5 8.18 -3.62 12.51
CA GLU A 5 9.22 -2.66 12.91
C GLU A 5 9.24 -1.40 12.03
N TYR A 6 8.93 -1.51 10.75
CA TYR A 6 8.88 -0.39 9.80
C TYR A 6 7.61 0.45 9.91
N PHE A 7 6.61 -0.02 10.67
CA PHE A 7 5.32 0.66 10.85
C PHE A 7 5.19 1.34 12.23
N LYS A 8 6.31 1.50 12.94
CA LYS A 8 6.37 2.24 14.22
C LYS A 8 6.52 3.73 13.98
N PHE A 9 6.19 4.53 14.99
CA PHE A 9 6.26 5.99 14.92
C PHE A 9 7.68 6.53 14.57
N GLU A 10 8.72 5.86 15.07
CA GLU A 10 10.13 6.22 14.82
C GLU A 10 10.81 5.23 13.87
N SER A 11 10.10 4.77 12.82
CA SER A 11 10.66 3.83 11.86
C SER A 11 11.51 4.49 10.78
N GLU A 12 12.42 3.69 10.21
CA GLU A 12 13.09 4.02 8.96
C GLU A 12 12.25 3.60 7.76
N VAL A 13 12.59 4.13 6.58
CA VAL A 13 12.03 3.65 5.31
C VAL A 13 12.29 2.16 5.12
N ILE A 14 11.33 1.46 4.55
CA ILE A 14 11.47 0.04 4.21
C ILE A 14 12.55 -0.07 3.12
N PRO A 15 13.60 -0.88 3.32
CA PRO A 15 14.61 -1.08 2.29
C PRO A 15 14.00 -1.56 0.97
N ILE A 16 14.41 -0.97 -0.15
CA ILE A 16 13.85 -1.22 -1.49
C ILE A 16 13.75 -2.73 -1.80
N ASN A 17 14.82 -3.49 -1.51
CA ASN A 17 14.89 -4.93 -1.78
C ASN A 17 13.90 -5.79 -0.96
N LEU A 18 13.19 -5.18 0.00
CA LEU A 18 12.19 -5.81 0.85
C LEU A 18 10.76 -5.39 0.50
N ILE A 19 10.57 -4.31 -0.25
CA ILE A 19 9.24 -3.75 -0.54
C ILE A 19 8.31 -4.79 -1.17
N THR A 20 8.79 -5.52 -2.19
CA THR A 20 7.99 -6.54 -2.90
C THR A 20 7.66 -7.78 -2.07
N GLN A 21 8.22 -7.89 -0.86
CA GLN A 21 7.89 -8.94 0.10
C GLN A 21 6.79 -8.52 1.08
N LEU A 22 6.43 -7.23 1.13
CA LEU A 22 5.31 -6.74 1.93
C LEU A 22 3.99 -7.23 1.31
N THR A 23 3.07 -7.73 2.12
CA THR A 23 1.85 -8.39 1.62
C THR A 23 0.58 -7.78 2.19
N GLU A 24 -0.54 -8.01 1.50
CA GLU A 24 -1.90 -7.72 2.00
C GLU A 24 -2.11 -8.25 3.42
N LYS A 25 -1.69 -9.50 3.67
CA LYS A 25 -1.78 -10.13 4.98
C LYS A 25 -1.03 -9.35 6.06
N GLU A 26 0.13 -8.79 5.76
CA GLU A 26 0.87 -7.98 6.74
C GLU A 26 0.15 -6.67 7.04
N LEU A 27 -0.52 -6.07 6.05
CA LEU A 27 -1.37 -4.91 6.25
C LEU A 27 -2.63 -5.23 7.05
N ASP A 28 -3.26 -6.38 6.81
CA ASP A 28 -4.39 -6.88 7.60
C ASP A 28 -3.97 -7.16 9.05
N ASP A 29 -2.81 -7.79 9.25
CA ASP A 29 -2.23 -8.03 10.56
C ASP A 29 -1.94 -6.69 11.26
N LEU A 30 -1.41 -5.68 10.54
CA LEU A 30 -1.18 -4.33 11.08
C LEU A 30 -2.49 -3.62 11.43
N TYR A 31 -3.54 -3.74 10.62
CA TYR A 31 -4.83 -3.13 10.91
C TYR A 31 -5.50 -3.76 12.13
N SER A 32 -5.57 -5.10 12.15
CA SER A 32 -6.26 -5.87 13.20
C SER A 32 -5.55 -5.87 14.56
N SER A 33 -4.23 -5.66 14.60
CA SER A 33 -3.44 -5.72 15.84
C SER A 33 -3.12 -4.37 16.48
N ASN A 34 -3.62 -3.26 15.92
CA ASN A 34 -3.31 -1.91 16.40
C ASN A 34 -4.57 -1.05 16.61
N ASP A 35 -4.39 0.05 17.34
CA ASP A 35 -5.43 1.07 17.50
C ASP A 35 -5.62 1.95 16.25
N GLU A 36 -6.72 2.71 16.23
CA GLU A 36 -7.12 3.57 15.11
C GLU A 36 -6.01 4.55 14.68
N THR A 37 -5.26 5.13 15.62
CA THR A 37 -4.18 6.07 15.29
C THR A 37 -3.10 5.37 14.48
N LEU A 38 -2.72 4.17 14.91
CA LEU A 38 -1.74 3.36 14.22
C LEU A 38 -2.26 2.82 12.88
N GLN A 39 -3.55 2.50 12.78
CA GLN A 39 -4.18 2.13 11.50
C GLN A 39 -4.05 3.26 10.46
N PHE A 40 -4.33 4.51 10.82
CA PHE A 40 -4.10 5.64 9.93
C PHE A 40 -2.61 5.87 9.63
N ASN A 41 -1.73 5.66 10.61
CA ASN A 41 -0.29 5.81 10.38
C ASN A 41 0.26 4.80 9.37
N VAL A 42 -0.29 3.59 9.27
CA VAL A 42 0.09 2.63 8.22
C VAL A 42 -0.08 3.24 6.83
N PHE A 43 -1.19 3.94 6.58
CA PHE A 43 -1.40 4.64 5.31
C PHE A 43 -0.33 5.73 5.07
N PHE A 44 -0.04 6.57 6.08
CA PHE A 44 0.97 7.62 5.93
C PHE A 44 2.39 7.07 5.70
N ILE A 45 2.70 5.93 6.30
CA ILE A 45 3.99 5.24 6.08
C ILE A 45 4.07 4.71 4.65
N LEU A 46 3.03 4.03 4.15
CA LEU A 46 2.98 3.59 2.75
C LEU A 46 3.04 4.78 1.78
N LEU A 47 2.42 5.91 2.11
CA LEU A 47 2.47 7.12 1.31
C LEU A 47 3.89 7.72 1.27
N ASN A 48 4.61 7.68 2.39
CA ASN A 48 6.01 8.08 2.43
C ASN A 48 6.87 7.16 1.54
N GLU A 49 6.64 5.84 1.59
CA GLU A 49 7.32 4.87 0.72
C GLU A 49 7.06 5.18 -0.76
N TYR A 50 5.83 5.50 -1.15
CA TYR A 50 5.49 5.91 -2.51
C TYR A 50 6.38 7.09 -2.96
N HIS A 51 6.49 8.14 -2.15
CA HIS A 51 7.29 9.30 -2.50
C HIS A 51 8.80 9.00 -2.53
N TYR A 52 9.30 8.20 -1.59
CA TYR A 52 10.68 7.75 -1.56
C TYR A 52 11.04 6.94 -2.81
N LEU A 53 10.27 5.90 -3.13
CA LEU A 53 10.50 5.03 -4.29
C LEU A 53 10.38 5.78 -5.62
N LYS A 54 9.47 6.75 -5.71
CA LYS A 54 9.35 7.64 -6.88
C LYS A 54 10.61 8.47 -7.09
N LYS A 55 11.22 8.98 -6.01
CA LYS A 55 12.50 9.70 -6.08
C LYS A 55 13.66 8.79 -6.49
N GLU A 56 13.71 7.57 -5.96
CA GLU A 56 14.73 6.56 -6.27
C GLU A 56 14.52 5.90 -7.65
N LYS A 57 13.39 6.16 -8.33
CA LYS A 57 13.01 5.57 -9.63
C LYS A 57 12.92 4.04 -9.60
N ALA A 58 12.59 3.48 -8.43
CA ALA A 58 12.40 2.05 -8.19
C ALA A 58 11.00 1.63 -8.67
N LYS A 59 10.85 1.40 -9.98
CA LYS A 59 9.53 1.25 -10.62
C LYS A 59 8.72 0.05 -10.14
N GLU A 60 9.37 -1.10 -9.95
CA GLU A 60 8.69 -2.35 -9.57
C GLU A 60 8.15 -2.25 -8.14
N GLU A 61 8.99 -1.76 -7.23
CA GLU A 61 8.66 -1.50 -5.84
C GLU A 61 7.61 -0.41 -5.71
N LEU A 62 7.72 0.66 -6.50
CA LEU A 62 6.72 1.73 -6.55
C LEU A 62 5.36 1.20 -6.99
N ALA A 63 5.31 0.38 -8.05
CA ALA A 63 4.08 -0.27 -8.50
C ALA A 63 3.45 -1.11 -7.39
N HIS A 64 4.29 -1.84 -6.65
CA HIS A 64 3.87 -2.66 -5.54
C HIS A 64 3.28 -1.84 -4.38
N VAL A 65 3.94 -0.74 -3.99
CA VAL A 65 3.42 0.16 -2.95
C VAL A 65 2.13 0.85 -3.40
N CYS A 66 2.00 1.26 -4.66
CA CYS A 66 0.73 1.78 -5.20
C CYS A 66 -0.39 0.75 -5.05
N TYR A 67 -0.14 -0.50 -5.43
CA TYR A 67 -1.11 -1.57 -5.26
C TYR A 67 -1.49 -1.78 -3.77
N LEU A 68 -0.51 -1.79 -2.86
CA LEU A 68 -0.77 -1.92 -1.42
C LEU A 68 -1.51 -0.72 -0.81
N LEU A 69 -1.24 0.50 -1.27
CA LEU A 69 -2.00 1.70 -0.90
C LEU A 69 -3.46 1.57 -1.31
N SER A 70 -3.70 1.14 -2.54
CA SER A 70 -5.03 0.87 -3.06
C SER A 70 -5.76 -0.18 -2.22
N TYR A 71 -5.11 -1.32 -1.97
CA TYR A 71 -5.63 -2.38 -1.12
C TYR A 71 -5.99 -1.88 0.27
N TYR A 72 -5.08 -1.18 0.94
CA TYR A 72 -5.27 -0.73 2.32
C TYR A 72 -6.42 0.26 2.47
N LEU A 73 -6.58 1.17 1.50
CA LEU A 73 -7.68 2.12 1.47
C LEU A 73 -9.04 1.45 1.20
N PHE A 74 -9.05 0.41 0.38
CA PHE A 74 -10.27 -0.23 -0.09
C PHE A 74 -10.80 -1.34 0.82
N ILE A 75 -9.91 -2.08 1.50
CA ILE A 75 -10.30 -3.26 2.29
C ILE A 75 -10.30 -2.97 3.80
N PRO A 76 -9.15 -2.71 4.46
CA PRO A 76 -9.14 -2.50 5.90
C PRO A 76 -9.53 -1.09 6.34
N LEU A 77 -8.92 -0.03 5.80
CA LEU A 77 -9.02 1.31 6.39
C LEU A 77 -10.35 2.00 6.05
N THR A 78 -10.83 1.86 4.81
CA THR A 78 -12.14 2.34 4.31
C THR A 78 -12.63 3.71 4.82
N PRO A 79 -11.80 4.78 4.83
CA PRO A 79 -12.27 6.11 5.22
C PRO A 79 -13.30 6.65 4.21
N PRO A 80 -14.06 7.70 4.55
CA PRO A 80 -14.98 8.33 3.60
C PRO A 80 -14.29 8.66 2.27
N HIS A 81 -14.92 8.28 1.16
CA HIS A 81 -14.41 8.46 -0.20
C HIS A 81 -13.10 7.69 -0.52
N SER A 82 -12.77 6.64 0.23
CA SER A 82 -11.57 5.83 -0.03
C SER A 82 -11.58 5.14 -1.39
N GLU A 83 -12.74 4.88 -1.98
CA GLU A 83 -12.90 4.26 -3.30
C GLU A 83 -12.17 5.05 -4.40
N GLU A 84 -12.29 6.38 -4.40
CA GLU A 84 -11.64 7.23 -5.40
C GLU A 84 -10.12 7.21 -5.24
N LEU A 85 -9.63 7.27 -4.00
CA LEU A 85 -8.20 7.18 -3.73
C LEU A 85 -7.65 5.78 -4.04
N ALA A 86 -8.38 4.73 -3.68
CA ALA A 86 -8.00 3.37 -3.97
C ALA A 86 -7.90 3.12 -5.48
N LEU A 87 -8.87 3.61 -6.25
CA LEU A 87 -8.84 3.50 -7.71
C LEU A 87 -7.63 4.24 -8.30
N ALA A 88 -7.37 5.47 -7.85
CA ALA A 88 -6.23 6.24 -8.33
C ALA A 88 -4.88 5.52 -8.11
N TYR A 89 -4.69 4.90 -6.94
CA TYR A 89 -3.47 4.12 -6.68
C TYR A 89 -3.44 2.78 -7.44
N ALA A 90 -4.58 2.14 -7.69
CA ALA A 90 -4.63 0.94 -8.53
C ALA A 90 -4.22 1.25 -9.99
N GLU A 91 -4.71 2.36 -10.54
CA GLU A 91 -4.31 2.86 -11.86
C GLU A 91 -2.82 3.20 -11.90
N GLU A 92 -2.31 3.88 -10.86
CA GLU A 92 -0.89 4.21 -10.75
C GLU A 92 -0.01 2.95 -10.67
N ALA A 93 -0.45 1.88 -10.02
CA ALA A 93 0.29 0.61 -10.00
C ALA A 93 0.49 0.04 -11.42
N LEU A 94 -0.55 0.10 -12.26
CA LEU A 94 -0.52 -0.34 -13.65
C LEU A 94 0.30 0.58 -14.56
N ASN A 95 0.41 1.87 -14.23
CA ASN A 95 1.30 2.79 -14.94
C ASN A 95 2.79 2.39 -14.80
N TYR A 96 3.15 1.70 -13.72
CA TYR A 96 4.54 1.29 -13.44
C TYR A 96 4.82 -0.19 -13.69
N SER A 97 3.81 -1.06 -13.75
CA SER A 97 3.99 -2.50 -13.91
C SER A 97 2.81 -3.18 -14.62
N GLU A 98 3.10 -4.11 -15.55
CA GLU A 98 2.10 -4.95 -16.23
C GLU A 98 1.73 -6.22 -15.43
N ASN A 99 1.91 -6.20 -14.10
CA ASN A 99 1.64 -7.36 -13.25
C ASN A 99 0.15 -7.74 -13.31
N SER A 100 -0.13 -9.01 -13.63
CA SER A 100 -1.51 -9.52 -13.74
C SER A 100 -2.31 -9.37 -12.44
N LYS A 101 -1.65 -9.48 -11.28
CA LYS A 101 -2.29 -9.26 -9.97
C LYS A 101 -2.85 -7.84 -9.86
N TYR A 102 -2.13 -6.84 -10.33
CA TYR A 102 -2.56 -5.45 -10.26
C TYR A 102 -3.69 -5.18 -11.26
N ALA A 103 -3.67 -5.86 -12.42
CA ALA A 103 -4.72 -5.79 -13.42
C ALA A 103 -6.02 -6.46 -12.94
N GLU A 104 -5.93 -7.55 -12.19
CA GLU A 104 -7.09 -8.17 -11.54
C GLU A 104 -7.61 -7.27 -10.41
N TRP A 105 -6.71 -6.69 -9.60
CA TRP A 105 -7.05 -5.85 -8.47
C TRP A 105 -7.87 -4.60 -8.87
N ILE A 106 -7.45 -3.87 -9.92
CA ILE A 106 -8.20 -2.68 -10.33
C ILE A 106 -9.64 -2.99 -10.72
N GLU A 107 -9.91 -4.18 -11.27
CA GLU A 107 -11.26 -4.61 -11.63
C GLU A 107 -12.11 -5.00 -10.41
N GLU A 108 -11.48 -5.39 -9.29
CA GLU A 108 -12.17 -5.50 -7.99
C GLU A 108 -12.55 -4.11 -7.46
N VAL A 109 -11.61 -3.16 -7.46
CA VAL A 109 -11.87 -1.78 -6.97
C VAL A 109 -12.99 -1.11 -7.76
N LYS A 110 -13.00 -1.25 -9.09
CA LYS A 110 -14.05 -0.68 -9.97
C LYS A 110 -15.43 -1.30 -9.74
N ARG A 111 -15.51 -2.55 -9.28
CA ARG A 111 -16.80 -3.18 -8.96
C ARG A 111 -17.44 -2.57 -7.71
N GLY A 112 -16.64 -1.93 -6.85
CA GLY A 112 -17.08 -1.45 -5.55
C GLY A 112 -17.19 -2.57 -4.52
N ASN A 113 -17.30 -2.19 -3.25
CA ASN A 113 -17.56 -3.10 -2.12
C ASN A 113 -19.06 -3.29 -1.87
#